data_AF-A0A4R4LFA5-F1
#
_entry.id   AF-A0A4R4LFA5-F1
#
_cell.length_a   1.000
_cell.length_b   1.000
_cell.length_c   1.000
_cell.angle_alpha   90.00
_cell.angle_beta   90.00
_cell.angle_gamma   90.00
#
_symmetry.space_group_name_H-M   'P 1'
#
loop_
_entity.id
_entity.type
_entity.pdbx_description
1 polymer ?
#
loop_
_entity_poly.entity_id
_entity_poly.type
_entity_poly.pdbx_seq_one_letter_code
_entity_poly.pdbx_strand_id
1 'polypeptide(L)'
;MSNGGEPFALRDDAAGRPQFETALRGYDKRQVDRYVEQTDGRLAMLTAERDQAAGQLHGLTAHIQRLQSEVTELRQRPAQVDRASFRDLGPMVDQILALAEKQAGVITESATQRASALQTEAEKMLAEARERTAEALRELEDELSSRRAEQDKAYEERRSVAEQKLAEIHERAEKLRAEGEAAHERAQQEAKRISEQTAKQITQTRAAAEALTKAARTQIQQEMQAARSQSQQELAQLQATAEKEIAERRAAIEDELAAQRAAAEQELTSQHSAAEQRIQTLIAEAQQYATEVRQRADEQVAGHQEQLTALRQEITERQQALFQAREELDTARAQLAQIQQEGDTVERELHQLQRQLEEVRRSLAAETRRLEETRQAADSVERHAKEVRARVQREAKRVADLAAAAVMAAAAGGSETAEFPVVAARPPVEPIQDAPEQRPVGQPAPDRPAPEPYLPASAHRSEAVSSG
;
A
#
# COMPACT_ATOMS: atom_id res chain seq x y z
N MET A 1 128.08 66.39 -20.19
CA MET A 1 127.26 65.88 -19.07
C MET A 1 125.93 65.42 -19.61
N SER A 2 125.37 64.32 -19.08
CA SER A 2 124.01 63.90 -19.42
C SER A 2 123.01 64.73 -18.62
N ASN A 3 121.96 65.23 -19.28
CA ASN A 3 120.74 65.72 -18.64
C ASN A 3 119.56 65.13 -19.42
N GLY A 4 119.28 63.85 -19.19
CA GLY A 4 118.02 63.24 -19.58
C GLY A 4 116.90 63.78 -18.69
N GLY A 5 116.19 64.81 -19.16
CA GLY A 5 114.97 65.32 -18.53
C GLY A 5 113.79 65.07 -19.44
N GLU A 6 112.84 64.24 -19.01
CA GLU A 6 111.60 63.98 -19.75
C GLU A 6 110.72 65.24 -19.76
N PRO A 7 110.40 65.84 -20.92
CA PRO A 7 109.66 67.10 -20.99
C PRO A 7 108.13 66.90 -21.10
N PHE A 8 107.62 65.71 -20.78
CA PHE A 8 106.20 65.35 -20.88
C PHE A 8 105.69 64.67 -19.61
N ALA A 9 105.71 65.40 -18.49
CA ALA A 9 104.84 65.08 -17.37
C ALA A 9 103.38 65.15 -17.85
N LEU A 10 102.74 63.98 -17.98
CA LEU A 10 101.32 63.87 -18.36
C LEU A 10 100.47 64.58 -17.30
N ARG A 11 100.08 65.82 -17.61
CA ARG A 11 99.10 66.58 -16.85
C ARG A 11 97.75 65.90 -17.07
N ASP A 12 97.35 65.05 -16.13
CA ASP A 12 96.08 64.32 -16.23
C ASP A 12 94.91 65.25 -15.92
N ASP A 13 94.62 66.13 -16.89
CA ASP A 13 93.50 67.07 -16.88
C ASP A 13 92.19 66.29 -17.04
N ALA A 14 91.79 65.58 -15.97
CA ALA A 14 90.55 64.80 -15.90
C ALA A 14 89.29 65.64 -16.20
N ALA A 15 89.37 66.97 -16.03
CA ALA A 15 88.33 67.93 -16.40
C ALA A 15 88.23 68.22 -17.91
N GLY A 16 89.23 67.83 -18.71
CA GLY A 16 89.28 68.04 -20.17
C GLY A 16 88.85 66.83 -21.01
N ARG A 17 88.51 65.70 -20.38
CA ARG A 17 88.13 64.46 -21.09
C ARG A 17 86.72 64.58 -21.68
N PRO A 18 86.52 64.39 -23.01
CA PRO A 18 85.20 64.48 -23.63
C PRO A 18 84.27 63.37 -23.11
N GLN A 19 83.03 63.72 -22.80
CA GLN A 19 82.00 62.77 -22.41
C GLN A 19 81.25 62.29 -23.65
N PHE A 20 81.45 61.02 -23.99
CA PHE A 20 80.77 60.36 -25.11
C PHE A 20 79.47 59.70 -24.66
N GLU A 21 78.42 59.81 -25.46
CA GLU A 21 77.14 59.15 -25.20
C GLU A 21 77.26 57.62 -25.41
N THR A 22 76.64 56.84 -24.54
CA THR A 22 76.68 55.37 -24.58
C THR A 22 75.42 54.79 -25.23
N ALA A 23 75.60 54.13 -26.38
CA ALA A 23 74.61 53.26 -27.00
C ALA A 23 74.63 51.85 -26.39
N LEU A 24 73.72 50.98 -26.85
CA LEU A 24 73.52 49.61 -26.35
C LEU A 24 74.75 48.69 -26.49
N ARG A 25 75.80 49.11 -27.22
CA ARG A 25 77.09 48.41 -27.37
C ARG A 25 78.27 49.40 -27.41
N GLY A 26 78.44 50.19 -26.35
CA GLY A 26 79.56 51.15 -26.21
C GLY A 26 79.20 52.56 -26.66
N TYR A 27 80.20 53.39 -26.94
CA TYR A 27 79.99 54.80 -27.30
C TYR A 27 79.37 55.01 -28.70
N ASP A 28 78.69 56.14 -28.94
CA ASP A 28 78.30 56.51 -30.30
C ASP A 28 79.54 56.74 -31.17
N LYS A 29 79.73 55.82 -32.11
CA LYS A 29 80.78 55.88 -33.12
C LYS A 29 80.83 57.24 -33.84
N ARG A 30 79.69 57.87 -34.15
CA ARG A 30 79.69 59.17 -34.86
C ARG A 30 80.27 60.32 -34.03
N GLN A 31 80.13 60.26 -32.70
CA GLN A 31 80.73 61.24 -31.80
C GLN A 31 82.22 60.98 -31.62
N VAL A 32 82.63 59.70 -31.54
CA VAL A 32 84.04 59.29 -31.44
C VAL A 32 84.82 59.60 -32.73
N ASP A 33 84.33 59.19 -33.90
CA ASP A 33 84.98 59.42 -35.20
C ASP A 33 85.27 60.92 -35.42
N ARG A 34 84.29 61.79 -35.15
CA ARG A 34 84.44 63.25 -35.25
C ARG A 34 85.43 63.83 -34.24
N TYR A 35 85.50 63.28 -33.03
CA TYR A 35 86.47 63.72 -32.03
C TYR A 35 87.90 63.35 -32.44
N VAL A 36 88.11 62.13 -32.96
CA VAL A 36 89.41 61.67 -33.47
C VAL A 36 89.88 62.57 -34.62
N GLU A 37 89.02 62.82 -35.61
CA GLU A 37 89.29 63.74 -36.73
C GLU A 37 89.67 65.15 -36.24
N GLN A 38 88.98 65.66 -35.21
CA GLN A 38 89.32 66.96 -34.60
C GLN A 38 90.66 66.92 -33.84
N THR A 39 91.01 65.84 -33.15
CA THR A 39 92.30 65.72 -32.46
C THR A 39 93.46 65.56 -33.45
N ASP A 40 93.27 64.81 -34.53
CA ASP A 40 94.30 64.62 -35.56
C ASP A 40 94.58 65.94 -36.30
N GLY A 41 93.53 66.72 -36.61
CA GLY A 41 93.69 68.07 -37.16
C GLY A 41 94.44 69.03 -36.23
N ARG A 42 94.21 68.96 -34.91
CA ARG A 42 94.97 69.74 -33.91
C ARG A 42 96.42 69.29 -33.81
N LEU A 43 96.69 67.98 -33.83
CA LEU A 43 98.04 67.43 -33.82
C LEU A 43 98.83 67.86 -35.06
N ALA A 44 98.21 67.81 -36.24
CA ALA A 44 98.81 68.27 -37.50
C ALA A 44 99.23 69.75 -37.43
N MET A 45 98.35 70.63 -36.95
CA MET A 45 98.66 72.05 -36.72
C MET A 45 99.84 72.24 -35.76
N LEU A 46 99.81 71.60 -34.59
CA LEU A 46 100.90 71.71 -33.60
C LEU A 46 102.24 71.17 -34.12
N THR A 47 102.24 70.15 -34.99
CA THR A 47 103.47 69.69 -35.65
C THR A 47 103.99 70.68 -36.69
N ALA A 48 103.12 71.36 -37.44
CA ALA A 48 103.53 72.39 -38.38
C ALA A 48 104.11 73.63 -37.67
N GLU A 49 103.48 74.06 -36.57
CA GLU A 49 103.98 75.16 -35.71
C GLU A 49 105.34 74.83 -35.10
N ARG A 50 105.53 73.60 -34.60
CA ARG A 50 106.83 73.08 -34.13
C ARG A 50 107.89 73.17 -35.22
N ASP A 51 107.58 72.74 -36.44
CA ASP A 51 108.57 72.68 -37.52
C ASP A 51 108.92 74.07 -38.06
N GLN A 52 107.96 75.01 -38.07
CA GLN A 52 108.21 76.42 -38.33
C GLN A 52 109.15 77.03 -37.27
N ALA A 53 108.90 76.77 -35.97
CA ALA A 53 109.75 77.24 -34.88
C ALA A 53 111.16 76.61 -34.93
N ALA A 54 111.27 75.33 -35.26
CA ALA A 54 112.55 74.65 -35.47
C ALA A 54 113.33 75.29 -36.64
N GLY A 55 112.67 75.63 -37.74
CA GLY A 55 113.27 76.37 -38.86
C GLY A 55 113.81 77.74 -38.45
N GLN A 56 113.06 78.50 -37.64
CA GLN A 56 113.49 79.80 -37.12
C GLN A 56 114.75 79.69 -36.24
N LEU A 57 114.82 78.69 -35.35
CA LEU A 57 115.99 78.44 -34.49
C LEU A 57 117.26 78.13 -35.31
N HIS A 58 117.14 77.34 -36.39
CA HIS A 58 118.27 77.08 -37.30
C HIS A 58 118.70 78.37 -38.04
N GLY A 59 117.75 79.17 -38.51
CA GLY A 59 118.04 80.45 -39.19
C GLY A 59 118.73 81.49 -38.30
N LEU A 60 118.35 81.56 -37.01
CA LEU A 60 119.02 82.40 -36.01
C LEU A 60 120.44 81.90 -35.69
N THR A 61 120.61 80.58 -35.57
CA THR A 61 121.93 79.96 -35.32
C THR A 61 122.94 80.29 -36.44
N ALA A 62 122.51 80.28 -37.69
CA ALA A 62 123.34 80.67 -38.84
C ALA A 62 123.72 82.17 -38.83
N HIS A 63 122.82 83.06 -38.38
CA HIS A 63 123.13 84.49 -38.25
C HIS A 63 124.17 84.77 -37.17
N ILE A 64 124.11 84.06 -36.03
CA ILE A 64 125.10 84.18 -34.96
C ILE A 64 126.50 83.79 -35.46
N GLN A 65 126.60 82.70 -36.24
CA GLN A 65 127.88 82.26 -36.83
C GLN A 65 128.45 83.30 -37.82
N ARG A 66 127.61 83.93 -38.65
CA ARG A 66 128.04 85.01 -39.56
C ARG A 66 128.58 86.22 -38.78
N LEU A 67 127.83 86.73 -37.81
CA LEU A 67 128.25 87.89 -37.01
C LEU A 67 129.56 87.64 -36.25
N GLN A 68 129.80 86.41 -35.78
CA GLN A 68 131.07 86.02 -35.16
C GLN A 68 132.25 86.16 -36.15
N SER A 69 132.07 85.80 -37.43
CA SER A 69 133.12 85.95 -38.44
C SER A 69 133.43 87.42 -38.77
N GLU A 70 132.42 88.27 -38.93
CA GLU A 70 132.56 89.71 -39.21
C GLU A 70 133.31 90.43 -38.07
N VAL A 71 133.00 90.09 -36.81
CA VAL A 71 133.72 90.61 -35.63
C VAL A 71 135.18 90.15 -35.59
N THR A 72 135.52 88.97 -36.13
CA THR A 72 136.92 88.54 -36.23
C THR A 72 137.70 89.24 -37.35
N GLU A 73 137.07 89.60 -38.48
CA GLU A 73 137.72 90.38 -39.54
C GLU A 73 138.03 91.81 -39.08
N LEU A 74 137.04 92.50 -38.47
CA LEU A 74 137.19 93.88 -38.02
C LEU A 74 138.31 94.07 -36.98
N ARG A 75 138.60 93.03 -36.18
CA ARG A 75 139.71 93.03 -35.21
C ARG A 75 141.10 92.93 -35.82
N GLN A 76 141.25 92.62 -37.11
CA GLN A 76 142.55 92.41 -37.75
C GLN A 76 143.11 93.64 -38.51
N ARG A 77 142.43 94.79 -38.49
CA ARG A 77 142.85 96.02 -39.19
C ARG A 77 143.36 97.12 -38.25
N PRO A 78 144.68 97.32 -38.10
CA PRO A 78 145.24 98.56 -37.57
C PRO A 78 145.21 99.68 -38.63
N ALA A 79 145.20 100.95 -38.21
CA ALA A 79 145.17 102.11 -39.10
C ALA A 79 146.26 103.14 -38.77
N GLN A 80 146.83 103.76 -39.82
CA GLN A 80 147.77 104.89 -39.74
C GLN A 80 147.39 105.92 -40.80
N VAL A 81 147.33 107.20 -40.43
CA VAL A 81 147.49 108.34 -41.35
C VAL A 81 148.19 109.46 -40.58
N ASP A 82 149.19 110.07 -41.21
CA ASP A 82 149.92 111.25 -40.71
C ASP A 82 149.65 112.45 -41.63
N ARG A 83 149.86 113.69 -41.16
CA ARG A 83 149.62 114.92 -41.95
C ARG A 83 150.72 115.97 -41.76
N ALA A 84 151.58 116.09 -42.76
CA ALA A 84 152.60 117.13 -42.85
C ALA A 84 152.02 118.51 -43.19
N SER A 85 152.70 119.58 -42.74
CA SER A 85 152.36 120.98 -43.02
C SER A 85 153.30 121.58 -44.07
N PHE A 86 152.73 122.32 -45.03
CA PHE A 86 153.47 123.10 -46.03
C PHE A 86 153.42 124.58 -45.62
N ARG A 87 154.57 125.26 -45.55
CA ARG A 87 154.64 126.66 -45.08
C ARG A 87 155.53 127.61 -45.91
N ASP A 88 156.15 127.11 -46.98
CA ASP A 88 157.16 127.85 -47.76
C ASP A 88 156.78 127.94 -49.25
N LEU A 89 155.64 128.59 -49.55
CA LEU A 89 155.19 128.92 -50.90
C LEU A 89 154.74 130.38 -50.93
N GLY A 90 155.50 131.24 -51.62
CA GLY A 90 155.39 132.70 -51.51
C GLY A 90 154.15 133.36 -52.16
N PRO A 91 154.08 134.71 -52.19
CA PRO A 91 152.83 135.49 -52.25
C PRO A 91 151.94 135.31 -53.48
N MET A 92 152.44 134.72 -54.57
CA MET A 92 151.59 134.29 -55.69
C MET A 92 150.69 133.11 -55.31
N VAL A 93 151.22 132.18 -54.51
CA VAL A 93 150.48 131.04 -53.98
C VAL A 93 149.50 131.48 -52.91
N ASP A 94 149.83 132.47 -52.07
CA ASP A 94 148.86 133.10 -51.14
C ASP A 94 147.66 133.70 -51.89
N GLN A 95 147.87 134.37 -53.04
CA GLN A 95 146.76 134.86 -53.88
C GLN A 95 145.94 133.75 -54.51
N ILE A 96 146.59 132.66 -54.99
CA ILE A 96 145.88 131.49 -55.53
C ILE A 96 145.09 130.78 -54.42
N LEU A 97 145.65 130.64 -53.23
CA LEU A 97 144.98 130.07 -52.06
C LEU A 97 143.81 130.94 -51.59
N ALA A 98 143.96 132.27 -51.50
CA ALA A 98 142.88 133.17 -51.12
C ALA A 98 141.74 133.18 -52.17
N LEU A 99 142.06 133.08 -53.46
CA LEU A 99 141.06 132.99 -54.52
C LEU A 99 140.38 131.60 -54.54
N ALA A 100 141.14 130.53 -54.30
CA ALA A 100 140.62 129.17 -54.13
C ALA A 100 139.77 129.01 -52.85
N GLU A 101 140.13 129.68 -51.75
CA GLU A 101 139.36 129.74 -50.51
C GLU A 101 138.05 130.50 -50.73
N LYS A 102 138.09 131.62 -51.47
CA LYS A 102 136.87 132.34 -51.88
C LYS A 102 135.98 131.50 -52.80
N GLN A 103 136.55 130.76 -53.75
CA GLN A 103 135.80 129.84 -54.62
C GLN A 103 135.26 128.65 -53.82
N ALA A 104 136.03 128.09 -52.89
CA ALA A 104 135.59 127.04 -51.97
C ALA A 104 134.45 127.53 -51.08
N GLY A 105 134.50 128.78 -50.60
CA GLY A 105 133.41 129.45 -49.88
C GLY A 105 132.12 129.54 -50.69
N VAL A 106 132.18 129.93 -51.96
CA VAL A 106 131.01 129.94 -52.86
C VAL A 106 130.51 128.52 -53.14
N ILE A 107 131.40 127.53 -53.23
CA ILE A 107 131.02 126.12 -53.42
C ILE A 107 130.38 125.54 -52.15
N THR A 108 130.90 125.83 -50.96
CA THR A 108 130.32 125.36 -49.70
C THR A 108 129.01 126.10 -49.39
N GLU A 109 128.91 127.40 -49.63
CA GLU A 109 127.67 128.16 -49.50
C GLU A 109 126.59 127.65 -50.47
N SER A 110 126.90 127.50 -51.77
CA SER A 110 125.93 126.95 -52.73
C SER A 110 125.63 125.46 -52.51
N ALA A 111 126.51 124.70 -51.84
CA ALA A 111 126.25 123.32 -51.43
C ALA A 111 125.38 123.24 -50.16
N THR A 112 125.62 124.09 -49.15
CA THR A 112 124.79 124.15 -47.94
C THR A 112 123.40 124.72 -48.24
N GLN A 113 123.29 125.73 -49.10
CA GLN A 113 122.00 126.21 -49.60
C GLN A 113 121.21 125.07 -50.29
N ARG A 114 121.83 124.32 -51.22
CA ARG A 114 121.19 123.16 -51.88
C ARG A 114 120.86 122.03 -50.90
N ALA A 115 121.73 121.74 -49.93
CA ALA A 115 121.47 120.74 -48.91
C ALA A 115 120.28 121.15 -48.02
N SER A 116 120.20 122.42 -47.59
CA SER A 116 119.06 122.94 -46.83
C SER A 116 117.77 122.93 -47.64
N ALA A 117 117.82 123.23 -48.94
CA ALA A 117 116.66 123.16 -49.83
C ALA A 117 116.12 121.72 -49.89
N LEU A 118 116.99 120.75 -50.19
CA LEU A 118 116.64 119.32 -50.23
C LEU A 118 116.18 118.78 -48.87
N GLN A 119 116.74 119.28 -47.76
CA GLN A 119 116.27 118.95 -46.40
C GLN A 119 114.85 119.47 -46.19
N THR A 120 114.56 120.75 -46.47
CA THR A 120 113.19 121.29 -46.32
C THR A 120 112.19 120.65 -47.28
N GLU A 121 112.63 120.16 -48.45
CA GLU A 121 111.80 119.40 -49.38
C GLU A 121 111.50 117.99 -48.84
N ALA A 122 112.52 117.27 -48.36
CA ALA A 122 112.36 115.97 -47.71
C ALA A 122 111.51 116.05 -46.43
N GLU A 123 111.67 117.09 -45.62
CA GLU A 123 110.85 117.33 -44.43
C GLU A 123 109.38 117.61 -44.78
N LYS A 124 109.09 118.38 -45.84
CA LYS A 124 107.73 118.57 -46.36
C LYS A 124 107.14 117.25 -46.86
N MET A 125 107.87 116.50 -47.69
CA MET A 125 107.42 115.21 -48.20
C MET A 125 107.17 114.18 -47.08
N LEU A 126 107.98 114.20 -46.00
CA LEU A 126 107.75 113.38 -44.81
C LEU A 126 106.57 113.88 -43.96
N ALA A 127 106.33 115.19 -43.89
CA ALA A 127 105.15 115.76 -43.22
C ALA A 127 103.86 115.40 -43.97
N GLU A 128 103.80 115.63 -45.29
CA GLU A 128 102.68 115.24 -46.16
C GLU A 128 102.42 113.73 -46.13
N ALA A 129 103.47 112.89 -46.13
CA ALA A 129 103.31 111.45 -46.02
C ALA A 129 102.73 111.04 -44.66
N ARG A 130 103.17 111.67 -43.56
CA ARG A 130 102.64 111.44 -42.21
C ARG A 130 101.19 111.89 -42.09
N GLU A 131 100.85 113.05 -42.64
CA GLU A 131 99.49 113.60 -42.68
C GLU A 131 98.56 112.64 -43.42
N ARG A 132 98.90 112.24 -44.65
CA ARG A 132 98.14 111.24 -45.43
C ARG A 132 97.99 109.90 -44.71
N THR A 133 99.01 109.43 -43.98
CA THR A 133 98.86 108.21 -43.16
C THR A 133 97.97 108.40 -41.94
N ALA A 134 97.95 109.58 -41.33
CA ALA A 134 97.07 109.89 -40.20
C ALA A 134 95.62 110.08 -40.66
N GLU A 135 95.40 110.64 -41.85
CA GLU A 135 94.09 110.71 -42.51
C GLU A 135 93.58 109.31 -42.84
N ALA A 136 94.35 108.49 -43.57
CA ALA A 136 93.96 107.13 -43.93
C ALA A 136 93.73 106.21 -42.72
N LEU A 137 94.44 106.42 -41.60
CA LEU A 137 94.18 105.70 -40.35
C LEU A 137 92.85 106.14 -39.71
N ARG A 138 92.53 107.44 -39.71
CA ARG A 138 91.23 107.94 -39.20
C ARG A 138 90.07 107.45 -40.06
N GLU A 139 90.19 107.52 -41.39
CA GLU A 139 89.18 106.99 -42.32
C GLU A 139 88.91 105.50 -42.06
N LEU A 140 89.96 104.72 -41.79
CA LEU A 140 89.84 103.30 -41.45
C LEU A 140 89.27 103.07 -40.03
N GLU A 141 89.57 103.92 -39.05
CA GLU A 141 88.94 103.88 -37.71
C GLU A 141 87.45 104.26 -37.75
N ASP A 142 87.08 105.25 -38.56
CA ASP A 142 85.69 105.67 -38.82
C ASP A 142 84.91 104.59 -39.61
N GLU A 143 85.52 103.96 -40.63
CA GLU A 143 84.94 102.80 -41.30
C GLU A 143 84.73 101.61 -40.35
N LEU A 144 85.74 101.27 -39.52
CA LEU A 144 85.66 100.14 -38.59
C LEU A 144 84.65 100.38 -37.47
N SER A 145 84.56 101.60 -36.95
CA SER A 145 83.55 101.96 -35.93
C SER A 145 82.14 101.99 -36.53
N SER A 146 81.98 102.50 -37.75
CA SER A 146 80.70 102.46 -38.49
C SER A 146 80.24 101.02 -38.74
N ARG A 147 81.12 100.15 -39.27
CA ARG A 147 80.80 98.73 -39.52
C ARG A 147 80.49 97.95 -38.25
N ARG A 148 81.12 98.29 -37.11
CA ARG A 148 80.76 97.73 -35.79
C ARG A 148 79.36 98.16 -35.38
N ALA A 149 79.07 99.46 -35.42
CA ALA A 149 77.75 100.00 -35.09
C ALA A 149 76.62 99.45 -36.00
N GLU A 150 76.91 99.14 -37.27
CA GLU A 150 75.99 98.45 -38.17
C GLU A 150 75.79 96.96 -37.79
N GLN A 151 76.87 96.25 -37.42
CA GLN A 151 76.81 94.87 -36.97
C GLN A 151 76.05 94.72 -35.63
N ASP A 152 76.28 95.63 -34.69
CA ASP A 152 75.62 95.67 -33.39
C ASP A 152 74.11 95.91 -33.56
N LYS A 153 73.71 96.90 -34.36
CA LYS A 153 72.29 97.13 -34.73
C LYS A 153 71.67 95.92 -35.40
N ALA A 154 72.33 95.34 -36.40
CA ALA A 154 71.84 94.16 -37.09
C ALA A 154 71.75 92.92 -36.17
N TYR A 155 72.56 92.86 -35.11
CA TYR A 155 72.45 91.84 -34.07
C TYR A 155 71.27 92.12 -33.13
N GLU A 156 71.07 93.35 -32.67
CA GLU A 156 69.93 93.78 -31.83
C GLU A 156 68.58 93.61 -32.56
N GLU A 157 68.49 93.93 -33.85
CA GLU A 157 67.32 93.67 -34.70
C GLU A 157 67.03 92.17 -34.82
N ARG A 158 68.04 91.35 -35.11
CA ARG A 158 67.88 89.88 -35.18
C ARG A 158 67.47 89.29 -33.84
N ARG A 159 68.04 89.81 -32.74
CA ARG A 159 67.75 89.38 -31.38
C ARG A 159 66.31 89.75 -30.97
N SER A 160 65.90 91.00 -31.17
CA SER A 160 64.54 91.44 -30.84
C SER A 160 63.48 90.72 -31.67
N VAL A 161 63.72 90.46 -32.96
CA VAL A 161 62.84 89.62 -33.80
C VAL A 161 62.81 88.16 -33.32
N ALA A 162 63.91 87.62 -32.78
CA ALA A 162 63.92 86.28 -32.20
C ALA A 162 63.16 86.24 -30.85
N GLU A 163 63.37 87.22 -29.97
CA GLU A 163 62.68 87.34 -28.69
C GLU A 163 61.16 87.54 -28.88
N GLN A 164 60.74 88.35 -29.86
CA GLN A 164 59.33 88.50 -30.26
C GLN A 164 58.73 87.16 -30.75
N LYS A 165 59.43 86.43 -31.63
CA LYS A 165 58.96 85.12 -32.12
C LYS A 165 58.87 84.08 -31.02
N LEU A 166 59.81 84.09 -30.07
CA LEU A 166 59.74 83.23 -28.88
C LEU A 166 58.53 83.60 -28.01
N ALA A 167 58.28 84.89 -27.76
CA ALA A 167 57.11 85.35 -27.03
C ALA A 167 55.79 84.91 -27.70
N GLU A 168 55.66 85.06 -29.02
CA GLU A 168 54.50 84.55 -29.77
C GLU A 168 54.34 83.03 -29.67
N ILE A 169 55.44 82.27 -29.71
CA ILE A 169 55.42 80.80 -29.60
C ILE A 169 55.00 80.39 -28.18
N HIS A 170 55.50 81.07 -27.15
CA HIS A 170 55.08 80.86 -25.76
C HIS A 170 53.60 81.18 -25.55
N GLU A 171 53.12 82.34 -26.02
CA GLU A 171 51.71 82.72 -25.91
C GLU A 171 50.78 81.73 -26.65
N ARG A 172 51.16 81.27 -27.84
CA ARG A 172 50.42 80.21 -28.57
C ARG A 172 50.44 78.87 -27.83
N ALA A 173 51.58 78.48 -27.26
CA ALA A 173 51.70 77.24 -26.49
C ALA A 173 50.89 77.28 -25.18
N GLU A 174 50.81 78.42 -24.51
CA GLU A 174 49.99 78.61 -23.31
C GLU A 174 48.50 78.64 -23.63
N LYS A 175 48.07 79.31 -24.71
CA LYS A 175 46.69 79.24 -25.22
C LYS A 175 46.29 77.80 -25.55
N LEU A 176 47.11 77.06 -26.29
CA LEU A 176 46.83 75.65 -26.63
C LEU A 176 46.79 74.72 -25.40
N ARG A 177 47.59 75.00 -24.36
CA ARG A 177 47.49 74.29 -23.07
C ARG A 177 46.18 74.61 -22.36
N ALA A 178 45.85 75.88 -22.19
CA ALA A 178 44.61 76.30 -21.51
C ALA A 178 43.35 75.83 -22.26
N GLU A 179 43.36 75.82 -23.59
CA GLU A 179 42.29 75.25 -24.42
C GLU A 179 42.20 73.72 -24.25
N GLY A 180 43.34 73.02 -24.22
CA GLY A 180 43.41 71.57 -24.00
C GLY A 180 42.94 71.16 -22.59
N GLU A 181 43.36 71.91 -21.57
CA GLU A 181 42.94 71.73 -20.17
C GLU A 181 41.43 71.99 -20.03
N ALA A 182 40.93 73.12 -20.55
CA ALA A 182 39.50 73.42 -20.54
C ALA A 182 38.66 72.41 -21.33
N ALA A 183 39.17 71.87 -22.44
CA ALA A 183 38.52 70.78 -23.19
C ALA A 183 38.51 69.47 -22.38
N HIS A 184 39.61 69.14 -21.70
CA HIS A 184 39.72 67.97 -20.84
C HIS A 184 38.78 68.06 -19.62
N GLU A 185 38.69 69.22 -18.97
CA GLU A 185 37.74 69.45 -17.88
C GLU A 185 36.29 69.32 -18.33
N ARG A 186 35.91 69.88 -19.50
CA ARG A 186 34.58 69.70 -20.08
C ARG A 186 34.27 68.22 -20.34
N ALA A 187 35.19 67.49 -20.96
CA ALA A 187 35.04 66.06 -21.20
C ALA A 187 34.91 65.26 -19.88
N GLN A 188 35.66 65.61 -18.84
CA GLN A 188 35.48 65.02 -17.50
C GLN A 188 34.11 65.35 -16.89
N GLN A 189 33.64 66.60 -16.99
CA GLN A 189 32.33 67.01 -16.47
C GLN A 189 31.19 66.32 -17.21
N GLU A 190 31.30 66.16 -18.52
CA GLU A 190 30.33 65.43 -19.35
C GLU A 190 30.34 63.93 -19.03
N ALA A 191 31.50 63.30 -18.89
CA ALA A 191 31.61 61.91 -18.44
C ALA A 191 31.02 61.69 -17.03
N LYS A 192 31.23 62.64 -16.10
CA LYS A 192 30.59 62.64 -14.76
C LYS A 192 29.07 62.78 -14.87
N ARG A 193 28.55 63.73 -15.68
CA ARG A 193 27.11 63.90 -15.92
C ARG A 193 26.46 62.67 -16.54
N ILE A 194 27.10 62.06 -17.55
CA ILE A 194 26.59 60.87 -18.25
C ILE A 194 26.59 59.65 -17.31
N SER A 195 27.67 59.44 -16.53
CA SER A 195 27.73 58.33 -15.57
C SER A 195 26.73 58.52 -14.42
N GLU A 196 26.53 59.74 -13.91
CA GLU A 196 25.45 60.05 -12.96
C GLU A 196 24.05 59.79 -13.54
N GLN A 197 23.78 60.24 -14.76
CA GLN A 197 22.50 60.03 -15.44
C GLN A 197 22.24 58.53 -15.66
N THR A 198 23.26 57.79 -16.11
CA THR A 198 23.20 56.34 -16.30
C THR A 198 22.96 55.61 -14.98
N ALA A 199 23.64 56.00 -13.89
CA ALA A 199 23.40 55.44 -12.56
C ALA A 199 21.98 55.74 -12.04
N LYS A 200 21.46 56.95 -12.28
CA LYS A 200 20.07 57.33 -11.95
C LYS A 200 19.06 56.50 -12.76
N GLN A 201 19.30 56.28 -14.06
CA GLN A 201 18.47 55.42 -14.91
C GLN A 201 18.53 53.94 -14.50
N ILE A 202 19.70 53.39 -14.18
CA ILE A 202 19.87 52.01 -13.71
C ILE A 202 19.16 51.80 -12.36
N THR A 203 19.28 52.74 -11.43
CA THR A 203 18.58 52.65 -10.13
C THR A 203 17.06 52.79 -10.27
N GLN A 204 16.57 53.68 -11.14
CA GLN A 204 15.14 53.82 -11.45
C GLN A 204 14.55 52.57 -12.12
N THR A 205 15.18 52.07 -13.19
CA THR A 205 14.72 50.86 -13.90
C THR A 205 14.78 49.63 -13.02
N ARG A 206 15.82 49.48 -12.19
CA ARG A 206 15.89 48.43 -11.17
C ARG A 206 14.77 48.56 -10.13
N ALA A 207 14.52 49.76 -9.60
CA ALA A 207 13.45 49.98 -8.62
C ALA A 207 12.07 49.67 -9.22
N ALA A 208 11.83 50.04 -10.48
CA ALA A 208 10.61 49.69 -11.20
C ALA A 208 10.47 48.17 -11.40
N ALA A 209 11.53 47.46 -11.80
CA ALA A 209 11.53 46.00 -11.94
C ALA A 209 11.32 45.29 -10.58
N GLU A 210 11.94 45.77 -9.51
CA GLU A 210 11.72 45.27 -8.15
C GLU A 210 10.29 45.56 -7.65
N ALA A 211 9.67 46.68 -8.04
CA ALA A 211 8.28 46.99 -7.73
C ALA A 211 7.31 46.08 -8.51
N LEU A 212 7.50 45.92 -9.82
CA LEU A 212 6.68 45.04 -10.67
C LEU A 212 6.75 43.57 -10.24
N THR A 213 7.95 43.08 -9.90
CA THR A 213 8.11 41.70 -9.40
C THR A 213 7.53 41.49 -7.99
N LYS A 214 7.53 42.52 -7.13
CA LYS A 214 6.78 42.48 -5.85
C LYS A 214 5.28 42.46 -6.10
N ALA A 215 4.75 43.35 -6.95
CA ALA A 215 3.33 43.42 -7.29
C ALA A 215 2.79 42.11 -7.90
N ALA A 216 3.51 41.54 -8.87
CA ALA A 216 3.17 40.25 -9.47
C ALA A 216 3.18 39.10 -8.44
N ARG A 217 4.14 39.08 -7.52
CA ARG A 217 4.16 38.09 -6.42
C ARG A 217 2.96 38.24 -5.49
N THR A 218 2.59 39.47 -5.11
CA THR A 218 1.41 39.70 -4.26
C THR A 218 0.11 39.35 -4.98
N GLN A 219 0.00 39.63 -6.29
CA GLN A 219 -1.16 39.25 -7.09
C GLN A 219 -1.30 37.71 -7.18
N ILE A 220 -0.22 36.99 -7.53
CA ILE A 220 -0.23 35.52 -7.59
C ILE A 220 -0.54 34.90 -6.22
N GLN A 221 -0.10 35.52 -5.12
CA GLN A 221 -0.46 35.09 -3.76
C GLN A 221 -1.95 35.31 -3.46
N GLN A 222 -2.53 36.44 -3.86
CA GLN A 222 -3.96 36.73 -3.71
C GLN A 222 -4.83 35.80 -4.57
N GLU A 223 -4.47 35.59 -5.84
CA GLU A 223 -5.16 34.66 -6.74
C GLU A 223 -5.08 33.22 -6.23
N MET A 224 -3.92 32.79 -5.71
CA MET A 224 -3.77 31.47 -5.08
C MET A 224 -4.57 31.33 -3.78
N GLN A 225 -4.68 32.39 -2.97
CA GLN A 225 -5.52 32.38 -1.77
C GLN A 225 -7.01 32.35 -2.14
N ALA A 226 -7.43 33.11 -3.14
CA ALA A 226 -8.80 33.10 -3.66
C ALA A 226 -9.17 31.70 -4.20
N ALA A 227 -8.37 31.12 -5.09
CA ALA A 227 -8.59 29.79 -5.64
C ALA A 227 -8.61 28.69 -4.56
N ARG A 228 -7.75 28.78 -3.53
CA ARG A 228 -7.80 27.89 -2.36
C ARG A 228 -9.11 28.04 -1.58
N SER A 229 -9.57 29.26 -1.35
CA SER A 229 -10.83 29.51 -0.63
C SER A 229 -12.06 29.04 -1.42
N GLN A 230 -12.05 29.20 -2.74
CA GLN A 230 -13.09 28.69 -3.65
C GLN A 230 -13.11 27.16 -3.63
N SER A 231 -11.96 26.50 -3.82
CA SER A 231 -11.86 25.04 -3.74
C SER A 231 -12.25 24.48 -2.37
N GLN A 232 -11.96 25.19 -1.27
CA GLN A 232 -12.44 24.83 0.07
C GLN A 232 -13.97 24.98 0.20
N GLN A 233 -14.57 26.01 -0.40
CA GLN A 233 -16.03 26.18 -0.42
C GLN A 233 -16.71 25.11 -1.28
N GLU A 234 -16.16 24.77 -2.44
CA GLU A 234 -16.63 23.69 -3.31
C GLU A 234 -16.56 22.33 -2.60
N LEU A 235 -15.44 22.02 -1.94
CA LEU A 235 -15.28 20.80 -1.14
C LEU A 235 -16.27 20.75 0.04
N ALA A 236 -16.48 21.86 0.74
CA ALA A 236 -17.46 21.93 1.83
C ALA A 236 -18.91 21.79 1.33
N GLN A 237 -19.23 22.33 0.14
CA GLN A 237 -20.52 22.12 -0.51
C GLN A 237 -20.73 20.67 -0.91
N LEU A 238 -19.72 20.04 -1.55
CA LEU A 238 -19.76 18.63 -1.94
C LEU A 238 -19.88 17.69 -0.73
N GLN A 239 -19.19 18.00 0.37
CA GLN A 239 -19.35 17.30 1.65
C GLN A 239 -20.77 17.47 2.19
N ALA A 240 -21.31 18.69 2.26
CA ALA A 240 -22.66 18.95 2.75
C ALA A 240 -23.76 18.34 1.86
N THR A 241 -23.55 18.17 0.55
CA THR A 241 -24.48 17.41 -0.31
C THR A 241 -24.34 15.91 -0.11
N ALA A 242 -23.12 15.37 0.03
CA ALA A 242 -22.91 13.95 0.29
C ALA A 242 -23.45 13.53 1.67
N GLU A 243 -23.30 14.37 2.70
CA GLU A 243 -23.89 14.14 4.02
C GLU A 243 -25.41 14.12 3.99
N LYS A 244 -26.05 14.99 3.18
CA LYS A 244 -27.50 14.97 2.94
C LYS A 244 -27.93 13.70 2.21
N GLU A 245 -27.29 13.34 1.10
CA GLU A 245 -27.60 12.09 0.40
C GLU A 245 -27.42 10.85 1.28
N ILE A 246 -26.41 10.83 2.16
CA ILE A 246 -26.20 9.74 3.12
C ILE A 246 -27.31 9.75 4.20
N ALA A 247 -27.74 10.91 4.69
CA ALA A 247 -28.83 11.02 5.64
C ALA A 247 -30.19 10.62 5.03
N GLU A 248 -30.48 11.06 3.81
CA GLU A 248 -31.69 10.71 3.05
C GLU A 248 -31.74 9.21 2.75
N ARG A 249 -30.63 8.61 2.30
CA ARG A 249 -30.55 7.15 2.08
C ARG A 249 -30.65 6.35 3.39
N ARG A 250 -30.13 6.86 4.52
CA ARG A 250 -30.29 6.23 5.83
C ARG A 250 -31.74 6.28 6.30
N ALA A 251 -32.39 7.44 6.21
CA ALA A 251 -33.81 7.59 6.54
C ALA A 251 -34.68 6.65 5.70
N ALA A 252 -34.45 6.57 4.38
CA ALA A 252 -35.17 5.65 3.51
C ALA A 252 -34.98 4.17 3.90
N ILE A 253 -33.75 3.76 4.28
CA ILE A 253 -33.48 2.39 4.76
C ILE A 253 -34.12 2.15 6.14
N GLU A 254 -34.14 3.14 7.03
CA GLU A 254 -34.79 3.05 8.33
C GLU A 254 -36.32 2.96 8.20
N ASP A 255 -36.92 3.71 7.28
CA ASP A 255 -38.35 3.63 6.91
C ASP A 255 -38.69 2.27 6.25
N GLU A 256 -37.86 1.78 5.32
CA GLU A 256 -38.02 0.45 4.70
C GLU A 256 -37.93 -0.67 5.75
N LEU A 257 -36.98 -0.59 6.69
CA LEU A 257 -36.84 -1.54 7.79
C LEU A 257 -38.01 -1.44 8.79
N ALA A 258 -38.53 -0.24 9.04
CA ALA A 258 -39.73 -0.06 9.86
C ALA A 258 -40.98 -0.66 9.18
N ALA A 259 -41.15 -0.45 7.87
CA ALA A 259 -42.23 -1.05 7.09
C ALA A 259 -42.13 -2.58 7.03
N GLN A 260 -40.93 -3.14 6.83
CA GLN A 260 -40.70 -4.58 6.85
C GLN A 260 -40.98 -5.19 8.23
N ARG A 261 -40.61 -4.51 9.33
CA ARG A 261 -40.94 -4.94 10.70
C ARG A 261 -42.45 -4.90 10.94
N ALA A 262 -43.13 -3.82 10.59
CA ALA A 262 -44.57 -3.70 10.74
C ALA A 262 -45.33 -4.75 9.91
N ALA A 263 -44.86 -5.07 8.70
CA ALA A 263 -45.40 -6.17 7.90
C ALA A 263 -45.19 -7.54 8.56
N ALA A 264 -43.97 -7.82 9.07
CA ALA A 264 -43.68 -9.06 9.78
C ALA A 264 -44.48 -9.20 11.09
N GLU A 265 -44.73 -8.11 11.82
CA GLU A 265 -45.60 -8.08 13.01
C GLU A 265 -47.07 -8.32 12.64
N GLN A 266 -47.54 -7.79 11.51
CA GLN A 266 -48.88 -8.09 10.98
C GLN A 266 -49.00 -9.56 10.52
N GLU A 267 -47.98 -10.10 9.86
CA GLU A 267 -47.94 -11.52 9.51
C GLU A 267 -47.95 -12.40 10.75
N LEU A 268 -47.09 -12.13 11.75
CA LEU A 268 -47.02 -12.90 13.00
C LEU A 268 -48.33 -12.83 13.80
N THR A 269 -48.99 -11.67 13.89
CA THR A 269 -50.29 -11.55 14.56
C THR A 269 -51.42 -12.22 13.77
N SER A 270 -51.38 -12.20 12.43
CA SER A 270 -52.31 -12.98 11.59
C SER A 270 -52.10 -14.49 11.77
N GLN A 271 -50.84 -14.96 11.84
CA GLN A 271 -50.51 -16.36 12.06
C GLN A 271 -50.89 -16.81 13.48
N HIS A 272 -50.68 -15.97 14.49
CA HIS A 272 -51.06 -16.24 15.87
C HIS A 272 -52.59 -16.32 16.03
N SER A 273 -53.35 -15.40 15.43
CA SER A 273 -54.83 -15.46 15.49
C SER A 273 -55.38 -16.66 14.70
N ALA A 274 -54.78 -17.02 13.57
CA ALA A 274 -55.13 -18.24 12.83
C ALA A 274 -54.75 -19.53 13.60
N ALA A 275 -53.65 -19.52 14.37
CA ALA A 275 -53.27 -20.62 15.24
C ALA A 275 -54.22 -20.74 16.45
N GLU A 276 -54.61 -19.62 17.06
CA GLU A 276 -55.63 -19.60 18.12
C GLU A 276 -56.98 -20.12 17.64
N GLN A 277 -57.43 -19.70 16.44
CA GLN A 277 -58.65 -20.23 15.82
C GLN A 277 -58.56 -21.75 15.60
N ARG A 278 -57.44 -22.27 15.08
CA ARG A 278 -57.22 -23.73 14.93
C ARG A 278 -57.17 -24.46 16.27
N ILE A 279 -56.60 -23.86 17.31
CA ILE A 279 -56.60 -24.42 18.66
C ILE A 279 -58.02 -24.42 19.23
N GLN A 280 -58.83 -23.38 18.99
CA GLN A 280 -60.24 -23.32 19.40
C GLN A 280 -61.09 -24.35 18.65
N THR A 281 -60.90 -24.55 17.34
CA THR A 281 -61.63 -25.62 16.61
C THR A 281 -61.20 -27.00 17.09
N LEU A 282 -59.90 -27.27 17.27
CA LEU A 282 -59.41 -28.54 17.83
C LEU A 282 -59.91 -28.79 19.26
N ILE A 283 -60.05 -27.75 20.09
CA ILE A 283 -60.66 -27.86 21.43
C ILE A 283 -62.16 -28.15 21.31
N ALA A 284 -62.89 -27.51 20.40
CA ALA A 284 -64.30 -27.78 20.17
C ALA A 284 -64.54 -29.20 19.63
N GLU A 285 -63.74 -29.65 18.67
CA GLU A 285 -63.73 -31.01 18.12
C GLU A 285 -63.39 -32.05 19.22
N ALA A 286 -62.38 -31.78 20.05
CA ALA A 286 -62.03 -32.65 21.17
C ALA A 286 -63.12 -32.68 22.26
N GLN A 287 -63.82 -31.57 22.50
CA GLN A 287 -64.98 -31.52 23.39
C GLN A 287 -66.16 -32.30 22.82
N GLN A 288 -66.46 -32.15 21.52
CA GLN A 288 -67.49 -32.92 20.82
C GLN A 288 -67.19 -34.42 20.87
N TYR A 289 -65.95 -34.81 20.53
CA TYR A 289 -65.49 -36.20 20.62
C TYR A 289 -65.56 -36.74 22.05
N ALA A 290 -65.18 -35.95 23.06
CA ALA A 290 -65.32 -36.33 24.47
C ALA A 290 -66.80 -36.48 24.90
N THR A 291 -67.73 -35.69 24.34
CA THR A 291 -69.17 -35.90 24.57
C THR A 291 -69.70 -37.13 23.83
N GLU A 292 -69.26 -37.42 22.59
CA GLU A 292 -69.63 -38.65 21.90
C GLU A 292 -69.11 -39.90 22.62
N VAL A 293 -67.86 -39.88 23.09
CA VAL A 293 -67.27 -41.00 23.83
C VAL A 293 -67.97 -41.21 25.17
N ARG A 294 -68.40 -40.13 25.85
CA ARG A 294 -69.26 -40.23 27.04
C ARG A 294 -70.63 -40.80 26.70
N GLN A 295 -71.31 -40.28 25.68
CA GLN A 295 -72.62 -40.80 25.25
C GLN A 295 -72.55 -42.29 24.88
N ARG A 296 -71.56 -42.72 24.10
CA ARG A 296 -71.35 -44.15 23.78
C ARG A 296 -71.03 -45.00 25.01
N ALA A 297 -70.31 -44.46 25.99
CA ALA A 297 -70.04 -45.15 27.25
C ALA A 297 -71.30 -45.25 28.14
N ASP A 298 -72.10 -44.18 28.21
CA ASP A 298 -73.36 -44.12 28.96
C ASP A 298 -74.43 -45.04 28.30
N GLU A 299 -74.48 -45.10 26.96
CA GLU A 299 -75.28 -46.06 26.18
C GLU A 299 -74.87 -47.52 26.45
N GLN A 300 -73.56 -47.81 26.46
CA GLN A 300 -73.06 -49.15 26.80
C GLN A 300 -73.35 -49.52 28.27
N VAL A 301 -73.20 -48.57 29.19
CA VAL A 301 -73.54 -48.76 30.61
C VAL A 301 -75.04 -48.98 30.79
N ALA A 302 -75.91 -48.25 30.08
CA ALA A 302 -77.35 -48.48 30.08
C ALA A 302 -77.71 -49.87 29.54
N GLY A 303 -77.18 -50.26 28.37
CA GLY A 303 -77.40 -51.59 27.80
C GLY A 303 -76.91 -52.73 28.70
N HIS A 304 -75.78 -52.54 29.39
CA HIS A 304 -75.30 -53.51 30.39
C HIS A 304 -76.16 -53.53 31.67
N GLN A 305 -76.73 -52.40 32.09
CA GLN A 305 -77.69 -52.36 33.20
C GLN A 305 -78.99 -53.08 32.84
N GLU A 306 -79.53 -52.86 31.64
CA GLU A 306 -80.71 -53.58 31.13
C GLU A 306 -80.45 -55.10 31.08
N GLN A 307 -79.32 -55.53 30.50
CA GLN A 307 -78.89 -56.93 30.49
C GLN A 307 -78.80 -57.53 31.91
N LEU A 308 -78.25 -56.79 32.88
CA LEU A 308 -78.18 -57.21 34.28
C LEU A 308 -79.55 -57.28 34.96
N THR A 309 -80.52 -56.44 34.59
CA THR A 309 -81.90 -56.55 35.10
C THR A 309 -82.64 -57.75 34.53
N ALA A 310 -82.50 -58.05 33.24
CA ALA A 310 -83.09 -59.23 32.61
C ALA A 310 -82.51 -60.53 33.21
N LEU A 311 -81.18 -60.63 33.35
CA LEU A 311 -80.52 -61.77 34.00
C LEU A 311 -80.97 -61.96 35.45
N ARG A 312 -81.21 -60.88 36.20
CA ARG A 312 -81.74 -60.97 37.57
C ARG A 312 -83.17 -61.54 37.60
N GLN A 313 -84.02 -61.13 36.67
CA GLN A 313 -85.39 -61.65 36.54
C GLN A 313 -85.37 -63.16 36.20
N GLU A 314 -84.59 -63.56 35.18
CA GLU A 314 -84.46 -64.96 34.76
C GLU A 314 -83.88 -65.87 35.87
N ILE A 315 -82.99 -65.33 36.72
CA ILE A 315 -82.50 -66.01 37.93
C ILE A 315 -83.62 -66.18 38.97
N THR A 316 -84.43 -65.16 39.22
CA THR A 316 -85.54 -65.28 40.19
C THR A 316 -86.62 -66.26 39.73
N GLU A 317 -86.94 -66.31 38.43
CA GLU A 317 -87.87 -67.28 37.86
C GLU A 317 -87.34 -68.72 37.99
N ARG A 318 -86.06 -68.97 37.65
CA ARG A 318 -85.43 -70.27 37.87
C ARG A 318 -85.37 -70.68 39.35
N GLN A 319 -85.20 -69.73 40.27
CA GLN A 319 -85.23 -70.01 41.71
C GLN A 319 -86.63 -70.42 42.19
N GLN A 320 -87.69 -69.80 41.68
CA GLN A 320 -89.08 -70.18 41.99
C GLN A 320 -89.43 -71.57 41.44
N ALA A 321 -89.06 -71.86 40.19
CA ALA A 321 -89.25 -73.20 39.60
C ALA A 321 -88.47 -74.28 40.36
N LEU A 322 -87.25 -73.99 40.82
CA LEU A 322 -86.45 -74.91 41.66
C LEU A 322 -87.02 -75.09 43.08
N PHE A 323 -87.86 -74.19 43.58
CA PHE A 323 -88.57 -74.38 44.84
C PHE A 323 -89.76 -75.33 44.67
N GLN A 324 -90.61 -75.07 43.66
CA GLN A 324 -91.77 -75.91 43.34
C GLN A 324 -91.36 -77.36 43.07
N ALA A 325 -90.35 -77.57 42.22
CA ALA A 325 -89.81 -78.90 41.90
C ALA A 325 -89.14 -79.63 43.10
N ARG A 326 -88.93 -78.97 44.24
CA ARG A 326 -88.47 -79.61 45.49
C ARG A 326 -89.63 -80.05 46.36
N GLU A 327 -90.68 -79.24 46.51
CA GLU A 327 -91.89 -79.63 47.26
C GLU A 327 -92.61 -80.83 46.61
N GLU A 328 -92.67 -80.88 45.28
CA GLU A 328 -93.18 -82.04 44.52
C GLU A 328 -92.36 -83.32 44.80
N LEU A 329 -91.05 -83.18 44.97
CA LEU A 329 -90.13 -84.32 45.16
C LEU A 329 -90.18 -84.84 46.60
N ASP A 330 -90.26 -83.95 47.60
CA ASP A 330 -90.37 -84.34 49.01
C ASP A 330 -91.78 -84.84 49.39
N THR A 331 -92.84 -84.33 48.75
CA THR A 331 -94.19 -84.94 48.89
C THR A 331 -94.27 -86.34 48.27
N ALA A 332 -93.68 -86.55 47.09
CA ALA A 332 -93.58 -87.89 46.49
C ALA A 332 -92.78 -88.87 47.36
N ARG A 333 -91.68 -88.42 48.00
CA ARG A 333 -90.90 -89.21 48.96
C ARG A 333 -91.70 -89.63 50.18
N ALA A 334 -92.50 -88.73 50.75
CA ALA A 334 -93.33 -89.04 51.91
C ALA A 334 -94.37 -90.13 51.60
N GLN A 335 -95.03 -90.04 50.44
CA GLN A 335 -96.00 -91.05 49.98
C GLN A 335 -95.35 -92.43 49.77
N LEU A 336 -94.14 -92.46 49.19
CA LEU A 336 -93.42 -93.71 48.93
C LEU A 336 -93.00 -94.41 50.24
N ALA A 337 -92.56 -93.65 51.24
CA ALA A 337 -92.24 -94.17 52.57
C ALA A 337 -93.46 -94.74 53.30
N GLN A 338 -94.65 -94.13 53.14
CA GLN A 338 -95.89 -94.63 53.74
C GLN A 338 -96.31 -95.98 53.12
N ILE A 339 -96.31 -96.09 51.78
CA ILE A 339 -96.65 -97.32 51.06
C ILE A 339 -95.72 -98.48 51.47
N GLN A 340 -94.43 -98.19 51.72
CA GLN A 340 -93.48 -99.20 52.20
C GLN A 340 -93.84 -99.72 53.60
N GLN A 341 -94.24 -98.85 54.54
CA GLN A 341 -94.66 -99.27 55.87
C GLN A 341 -95.97 -100.07 55.85
N GLU A 342 -96.91 -99.70 54.99
CA GLU A 342 -98.17 -100.44 54.81
C GLU A 342 -97.91 -101.86 54.26
N GLY A 343 -97.07 -102.00 53.22
CA GLY A 343 -96.64 -103.31 52.71
C GLY A 343 -95.97 -104.19 53.77
N ASP A 344 -95.06 -103.62 54.55
CA ASP A 344 -94.35 -104.29 55.66
C ASP A 344 -95.31 -104.84 56.72
N THR A 345 -96.49 -104.24 56.93
CA THR A 345 -97.51 -104.77 57.85
C THR A 345 -98.30 -105.93 57.23
N VAL A 346 -98.73 -105.80 55.97
CA VAL A 346 -99.52 -106.82 55.27
C VAL A 346 -98.75 -108.13 55.13
N GLU A 347 -97.44 -108.09 54.85
CA GLU A 347 -96.63 -109.33 54.75
C GLU A 347 -96.59 -110.11 56.07
N ARG A 348 -96.57 -109.43 57.21
CA ARG A 348 -96.51 -110.06 58.55
C ARG A 348 -97.83 -110.74 58.90
N GLU A 349 -98.96 -110.13 58.55
CA GLU A 349 -100.29 -110.74 58.71
C GLU A 349 -100.46 -111.97 57.81
N LEU A 350 -100.00 -111.88 56.56
CA LEU A 350 -99.98 -113.00 55.61
C LEU A 350 -99.22 -114.22 56.16
N HIS A 351 -98.05 -113.99 56.77
CA HIS A 351 -97.25 -115.05 57.41
C HIS A 351 -97.92 -115.65 58.67
N GLN A 352 -98.71 -114.89 59.44
CA GLN A 352 -99.48 -115.44 60.56
C GLN A 352 -100.64 -116.33 60.06
N LEU A 353 -101.40 -115.84 59.09
CA LEU A 353 -102.53 -116.57 58.50
C LEU A 353 -102.08 -117.89 57.84
N GLN A 354 -100.93 -117.90 57.15
CA GLN A 354 -100.39 -119.14 56.56
C GLN A 354 -100.08 -120.21 57.62
N ARG A 355 -99.50 -119.84 58.77
CA ARG A 355 -99.19 -120.79 59.85
C ARG A 355 -100.45 -121.40 60.46
N GLN A 356 -101.46 -120.58 60.74
CA GLN A 356 -102.77 -121.04 61.23
C GLN A 356 -103.43 -122.01 60.23
N LEU A 357 -103.31 -121.74 58.93
CA LEU A 357 -103.89 -122.57 57.87
C LEU A 357 -103.18 -123.93 57.74
N GLU A 358 -101.87 -124.02 58.03
CA GLU A 358 -101.18 -125.32 58.15
C GLU A 358 -101.66 -126.16 59.33
N GLU A 359 -101.87 -125.56 60.50
CA GLU A 359 -102.38 -126.28 61.68
C GLU A 359 -103.80 -126.81 61.45
N VAL A 360 -104.69 -125.97 60.90
CA VAL A 360 -106.06 -126.39 60.53
C VAL A 360 -106.05 -127.51 59.47
N ARG A 361 -105.14 -127.47 58.50
CA ARG A 361 -104.98 -128.58 57.53
C ARG A 361 -104.51 -129.87 58.19
N ARG A 362 -103.62 -129.81 59.18
CA ARG A 362 -103.17 -130.99 59.94
C ARG A 362 -104.28 -131.57 60.81
N SER A 363 -105.14 -130.76 61.43
CA SER A 363 -106.31 -131.27 62.16
C SER A 363 -107.36 -131.88 61.23
N LEU A 364 -107.63 -131.26 60.07
CA LEU A 364 -108.61 -131.77 59.11
C LEU A 364 -108.22 -133.16 58.56
N ALA A 365 -106.92 -133.37 58.27
CA ALA A 365 -106.40 -134.64 57.77
C ALA A 365 -106.46 -135.80 58.79
N ALA A 366 -106.58 -135.50 60.09
CA ALA A 366 -106.83 -136.51 61.12
C ALA A 366 -108.30 -136.94 61.16
N GLU A 367 -109.23 -135.99 60.99
CA GLU A 367 -110.68 -136.26 60.99
C GLU A 367 -111.17 -136.93 59.71
N THR A 368 -110.61 -136.61 58.53
CA THR A 368 -111.03 -137.29 57.28
C THR A 368 -110.77 -138.79 57.32
N ARG A 369 -109.64 -139.22 57.90
CA ARG A 369 -109.31 -140.65 58.04
C ARG A 369 -110.31 -141.40 58.93
N ARG A 370 -110.74 -140.80 60.05
CA ARG A 370 -111.81 -141.34 60.93
C ARG A 370 -113.17 -141.45 60.20
N LEU A 371 -113.45 -140.53 59.28
CA LEU A 371 -114.68 -140.54 58.49
C LEU A 371 -114.65 -141.55 57.32
N GLU A 372 -113.47 -141.89 56.81
CA GLU A 372 -113.31 -142.93 55.79
C GLU A 372 -113.45 -144.34 56.38
N GLU A 373 -112.85 -144.58 57.56
CA GLU A 373 -113.00 -145.83 58.33
C GLU A 373 -114.47 -146.12 58.69
N THR A 374 -115.27 -145.09 58.99
CA THR A 374 -116.69 -145.24 59.32
C THR A 374 -117.61 -145.35 58.10
N ARG A 375 -117.28 -144.72 56.96
CA ARG A 375 -118.06 -144.86 55.70
C ARG A 375 -117.98 -146.25 55.08
N GLN A 376 -116.80 -146.89 55.10
CA GLN A 376 -116.64 -148.22 54.50
C GLN A 376 -117.46 -149.31 55.22
N ALA A 377 -117.84 -149.08 56.48
CA ALA A 377 -118.76 -149.94 57.23
C ALA A 377 -120.25 -149.78 56.85
N ALA A 378 -120.63 -148.67 56.19
CA ALA A 378 -122.03 -148.37 55.83
C ALA A 378 -122.38 -148.80 54.39
N ASP A 379 -121.45 -148.60 53.46
CA ASP A 379 -121.63 -148.86 52.01
C ASP A 379 -121.91 -150.34 51.68
N SER A 380 -121.48 -151.27 52.53
CA SER A 380 -121.75 -152.70 52.43
C SER A 380 -123.22 -153.04 52.72
N VAL A 381 -123.86 -152.30 53.63
CA VAL A 381 -125.25 -152.53 54.06
C VAL A 381 -126.25 -151.99 53.03
N GLU A 382 -125.99 -150.82 52.45
CA GLU A 382 -126.94 -150.17 51.54
C GLU A 382 -127.15 -150.95 50.22
N ARG A 383 -126.14 -151.71 49.78
CA ARG A 383 -126.18 -152.47 48.53
C ARG A 383 -127.16 -153.65 48.58
N HIS A 384 -127.34 -154.28 49.74
CA HIS A 384 -128.36 -155.32 49.94
C HIS A 384 -129.81 -154.78 49.90
N ALA A 385 -130.04 -153.47 50.04
CA ALA A 385 -131.38 -152.88 50.08
C ALA A 385 -131.96 -152.52 48.69
N LYS A 386 -131.12 -152.34 47.66
CA LYS A 386 -131.53 -151.78 46.36
C LYS A 386 -132.03 -152.82 45.35
N GLU A 387 -131.46 -154.02 45.32
CA GLU A 387 -131.87 -155.06 44.34
C GLU A 387 -133.29 -155.59 44.57
N VAL A 388 -133.69 -155.76 45.84
CA VAL A 388 -135.02 -156.28 46.22
C VAL A 388 -136.17 -155.38 45.74
N ARG A 389 -135.95 -154.05 45.69
CA ARG A 389 -137.02 -153.06 45.49
C ARG A 389 -137.34 -152.80 44.01
N ALA A 390 -136.40 -153.04 43.10
CA ALA A 390 -136.52 -152.63 41.70
C ALA A 390 -137.38 -153.57 40.82
N ARG A 391 -137.41 -154.88 41.11
CA ARG A 391 -138.15 -155.85 40.30
C ARG A 391 -139.68 -155.74 40.43
N VAL A 392 -140.18 -155.35 41.61
CA VAL A 392 -141.62 -155.26 41.91
C VAL A 392 -142.33 -154.14 41.12
N GLN A 393 -141.64 -153.04 40.79
CA GLN A 393 -142.30 -151.86 40.20
C GLN A 393 -142.46 -151.90 38.67
N ARG A 394 -141.79 -152.82 37.96
CA ARG A 394 -141.75 -152.81 36.48
C ARG A 394 -142.86 -153.66 35.81
N GLU A 395 -143.60 -154.45 36.58
CA GLU A 395 -144.81 -155.14 36.08
C GLU A 395 -146.01 -154.18 35.98
N ALA A 396 -146.16 -153.27 36.95
CA ALA A 396 -147.39 -152.51 37.15
C ALA A 396 -147.69 -151.43 36.10
N LYS A 397 -146.67 -150.81 35.47
CA LYS A 397 -146.86 -149.70 34.51
C LYS A 397 -146.88 -150.10 33.03
N ARG A 398 -147.01 -151.39 32.73
CA ARG A 398 -147.25 -151.93 31.37
C ARG A 398 -148.69 -151.71 30.86
N VAL A 399 -149.57 -151.12 31.67
CA VAL A 399 -151.03 -151.32 31.58
C VAL A 399 -151.84 -150.02 31.36
N ALA A 400 -151.46 -148.91 32.00
CA ALA A 400 -152.34 -147.74 32.13
C ALA A 400 -152.76 -147.11 30.79
N ASP A 401 -151.79 -146.81 29.92
CA ASP A 401 -152.05 -145.93 28.77
C ASP A 401 -152.43 -146.71 27.50
N LEU A 402 -152.30 -148.04 27.51
CA LEU A 402 -152.89 -148.93 26.49
C LEU A 402 -154.43 -148.92 26.55
N ALA A 403 -155.02 -148.42 27.63
CA ALA A 403 -156.45 -148.18 27.78
C ALA A 403 -156.92 -146.79 27.30
N ALA A 404 -156.00 -145.88 26.92
CA ALA A 404 -156.35 -144.54 26.42
C ALA A 404 -156.56 -144.47 24.90
N ALA A 405 -156.42 -145.59 24.18
CA ALA A 405 -156.79 -145.73 22.77
C ALA A 405 -158.32 -145.81 22.55
N ALA A 406 -159.07 -144.96 23.25
CA ALA A 406 -160.51 -144.70 23.12
C ALA A 406 -160.73 -143.26 23.62
N VAL A 407 -161.24 -142.30 22.85
CA VAL A 407 -162.40 -142.44 21.95
C VAL A 407 -162.15 -141.93 20.51
N MET A 408 -161.12 -141.12 20.24
CA MET A 408 -160.95 -140.40 18.96
C MET A 408 -159.93 -141.03 17.97
N ALA A 409 -159.87 -142.37 17.94
CA ALA A 409 -159.54 -143.28 16.81
C ALA A 409 -158.33 -142.98 15.85
N ALA A 410 -157.43 -143.93 15.53
CA ALA A 410 -157.29 -145.35 15.93
C ALA A 410 -155.90 -145.98 15.56
N ALA A 411 -155.60 -147.15 16.16
CA ALA A 411 -154.65 -148.23 15.76
C ALA A 411 -153.10 -148.09 15.92
N ALA A 412 -152.46 -149.06 16.61
CA ALA A 412 -151.00 -149.28 16.90
C ALA A 412 -150.76 -150.75 17.37
N GLY A 413 -149.58 -151.35 17.70
CA GLY A 413 -148.14 -150.99 17.74
C GLY A 413 -147.36 -151.81 18.83
N GLY A 414 -146.05 -152.16 18.70
CA GLY A 414 -145.33 -152.89 19.81
C GLY A 414 -143.85 -153.40 19.64
N SER A 415 -143.34 -154.05 20.72
CA SER A 415 -142.22 -155.05 20.93
C SER A 415 -140.67 -154.74 21.03
N GLU A 416 -140.04 -155.20 22.16
CA GLU A 416 -138.68 -155.87 22.40
C GLU A 416 -137.26 -155.17 22.63
N THR A 417 -136.39 -155.79 23.49
CA THR A 417 -134.86 -155.72 23.70
C THR A 417 -134.06 -154.44 24.22
N ALA A 418 -132.68 -154.31 24.20
CA ALA A 418 -131.77 -153.11 24.54
C ALA A 418 -130.19 -153.32 24.77
N GLU A 419 -129.25 -152.38 24.38
CA GLU A 419 -127.72 -152.53 24.29
C GLU A 419 -126.78 -151.27 24.64
N PHE A 420 -125.39 -151.30 24.60
CA PHE A 420 -124.42 -150.21 25.09
C PHE A 420 -122.85 -150.18 24.68
N PRO A 421 -122.01 -149.07 24.88
CA PRO A 421 -120.58 -148.82 24.34
C PRO A 421 -119.42 -148.16 25.25
N VAL A 422 -118.15 -147.87 24.76
CA VAL A 422 -116.90 -147.32 25.50
C VAL A 422 -115.77 -146.51 24.70
N VAL A 423 -114.73 -145.81 25.30
CA VAL A 423 -113.58 -145.00 24.65
C VAL A 423 -112.30 -144.56 25.53
N ALA A 424 -111.13 -144.02 25.01
CA ALA A 424 -109.86 -143.55 25.74
C ALA A 424 -108.80 -142.59 24.98
N ALA A 425 -107.71 -141.99 25.61
CA ALA A 425 -106.64 -141.05 25.01
C ALA A 425 -105.26 -140.75 25.82
N ARG A 426 -104.22 -139.98 25.30
CA ARG A 426 -102.86 -139.61 25.95
C ARG A 426 -101.95 -138.42 25.34
N PRO A 427 -101.06 -137.66 26.09
CA PRO A 427 -99.97 -136.66 25.68
C PRO A 427 -98.47 -137.09 26.00
N PRO A 428 -97.32 -136.32 26.23
CA PRO A 428 -96.82 -134.87 26.16
C PRO A 428 -95.35 -134.59 25.55
N VAL A 429 -94.58 -133.47 25.83
CA VAL A 429 -93.14 -133.14 25.38
C VAL A 429 -92.33 -131.95 26.12
N GLU A 430 -91.01 -131.65 25.84
CA GLU A 430 -89.95 -130.90 26.66
C GLU A 430 -88.98 -129.78 25.98
N PRO A 431 -88.04 -129.00 26.69
CA PRO A 431 -87.28 -127.74 26.23
C PRO A 431 -85.71 -127.49 26.54
N ILE A 432 -85.08 -126.29 26.21
CA ILE A 432 -83.61 -125.83 26.35
C ILE A 432 -83.40 -124.22 26.29
N GLN A 433 -82.32 -123.33 26.36
CA GLN A 433 -80.78 -123.10 26.43
C GLN A 433 -80.44 -121.59 26.95
N ASP A 434 -79.33 -120.75 26.97
CA ASP A 434 -77.85 -120.58 26.61
C ASP A 434 -77.12 -119.25 27.23
N ALA A 435 -75.92 -118.72 26.74
CA ALA A 435 -75.13 -117.41 26.96
C ALA A 435 -74.07 -117.23 28.15
N PRO A 436 -73.19 -116.15 28.39
CA PRO A 436 -72.82 -114.79 27.80
C PRO A 436 -71.27 -114.27 27.85
N GLU A 437 -70.94 -112.93 27.84
CA GLU A 437 -69.58 -112.17 27.86
C GLU A 437 -69.01 -111.68 29.27
N GLN A 438 -68.02 -110.70 29.37
CA GLN A 438 -67.78 -109.80 30.59
C GLN A 438 -66.83 -108.51 30.53
N ARG A 439 -66.73 -107.72 31.65
CA ARG A 439 -66.24 -106.28 31.86
C ARG A 439 -64.97 -106.14 32.79
N PRO A 440 -64.56 -105.03 33.52
CA PRO A 440 -64.79 -103.52 33.50
C PRO A 440 -63.57 -102.53 33.86
N VAL A 441 -63.77 -101.18 33.82
CA VAL A 441 -63.08 -100.05 34.59
C VAL A 441 -61.58 -99.65 34.32
N GLY A 442 -61.02 -98.42 34.57
CA GLY A 442 -61.56 -97.03 34.78
C GLY A 442 -60.76 -96.00 35.69
N GLN A 443 -60.51 -94.74 35.21
CA GLN A 443 -60.14 -93.44 35.93
C GLN A 443 -58.74 -93.23 36.65
N PRO A 444 -58.25 -91.99 36.97
CA PRO A 444 -58.21 -90.68 36.21
C PRO A 444 -56.94 -89.73 36.42
N ALA A 445 -56.83 -88.65 35.59
CA ALA A 445 -56.23 -87.29 35.89
C ALA A 445 -54.68 -87.07 36.07
N PRO A 446 -54.12 -85.82 36.12
CA PRO A 446 -54.22 -84.66 35.18
C PRO A 446 -52.89 -83.83 34.93
N ASP A 447 -53.02 -82.66 34.25
CA ASP A 447 -52.30 -81.35 34.41
C ASP A 447 -51.30 -80.72 33.38
N ARG A 448 -51.11 -79.38 33.50
CA ARG A 448 -50.43 -78.35 32.62
C ARG A 448 -48.96 -78.01 33.08
N PRO A 449 -48.19 -76.97 32.60
CA PRO A 449 -48.37 -75.89 31.59
C PRO A 449 -47.14 -75.63 30.61
N ALA A 450 -47.01 -74.41 30.03
CA ALA A 450 -46.00 -73.95 29.02
C ALA A 450 -44.68 -73.35 29.60
N PRO A 451 -43.68 -72.92 28.78
CA PRO A 451 -43.56 -71.47 28.39
C PRO A 451 -42.86 -71.17 27.02
N GLU A 452 -42.25 -69.97 26.87
CA GLU A 452 -41.89 -69.23 25.62
C GLU A 452 -40.33 -69.03 25.37
N PRO A 453 -39.84 -68.26 24.35
CA PRO A 453 -38.52 -68.52 23.68
C PRO A 453 -37.30 -67.64 24.07
N TYR A 454 -36.35 -67.44 23.13
CA TYR A 454 -34.88 -67.33 23.35
C TYR A 454 -34.26 -65.91 23.11
N LEU A 455 -32.97 -65.78 23.45
CA LEU A 455 -32.17 -64.53 23.50
C LEU A 455 -31.57 -64.05 22.14
N PRO A 456 -31.20 -62.75 22.02
CA PRO A 456 -30.54 -62.16 20.85
C PRO A 456 -29.02 -61.89 21.03
N ALA A 457 -28.44 -61.23 20.01
CA ALA A 457 -27.18 -60.46 19.97
C ALA A 457 -25.88 -61.14 19.46
N SER A 458 -25.28 -60.49 18.45
CA SER A 458 -23.86 -60.62 18.01
C SER A 458 -23.45 -59.33 17.28
N ALA A 459 -22.14 -59.06 17.16
CA ALA A 459 -21.61 -57.73 16.83
C ALA A 459 -20.47 -57.75 15.78
N HIS A 460 -19.84 -56.58 15.58
CA HIS A 460 -18.58 -56.26 14.87
C HIS A 460 -18.63 -55.91 13.37
N ARG A 461 -18.21 -54.66 13.07
CA ARG A 461 -17.19 -54.23 12.09
C ARG A 461 -17.19 -52.68 12.00
N SER A 462 -16.17 -51.98 11.51
CA SER A 462 -14.70 -52.14 11.55
C SER A 462 -14.09 -50.86 10.92
N GLU A 463 -12.89 -50.45 11.33
CA GLU A 463 -12.22 -49.25 10.80
C GLU A 463 -11.86 -49.38 9.31
N ALA A 464 -11.90 -48.25 8.56
CA ALA A 464 -11.21 -48.11 7.28
C ALA A 464 -10.86 -46.63 6.97
N VAL A 465 -9.56 -46.38 6.91
CA VAL A 465 -8.89 -45.12 6.53
C VAL A 465 -9.25 -44.66 5.11
N SER A 466 -9.41 -43.34 4.90
CA SER A 466 -8.86 -42.69 3.71
C SER A 466 -8.54 -41.21 3.95
N SER A 467 -7.36 -40.81 3.47
CA SER A 467 -6.86 -39.43 3.38
C SER A 467 -7.69 -38.52 2.46
N GLY A 468 -7.64 -37.22 2.74
CA GLY A 468 -8.13 -36.10 1.94
C GLY A 468 -7.61 -34.79 2.49
#